data_AF-A0A0N4XXN3-F1
#
_entry.id   AF-A0A0N4XXN3-F1
#
_cell.length_a   1.000
_cell.length_b   1.000
_cell.length_c   1.000
_cell.angle_alpha   90.00
_cell.angle_beta   90.00
_cell.angle_gamma   90.00
#
_symmetry.space_group_name_H-M   'P 1'
#
loop_
_entity.id
_entity.type
_entity.pdbx_description
1 polymer ?
#
loop_
_entity_poly.entity_id
_entity_poly.type
_entity_poly.pdbx_seq_one_letter_code
_entity_poly.pdbx_strand_id
1 'polypeptide(L)'
;MSLLAITPRLVSQKCITRIMAIRCASKGLKLEGKQSLTVDPSVQGFFKYERDISRDKRYINPQKLGDTPMRFLVRKLGHAYELYPIFFLTGVWFIMFCYVIYYSFEKMEIWLDRSKSTAPWDWERIRNNYWKKPTLLFDTQGVTRQRLEILEVLQDEMVEAAKARGTR
;
A
#
# COMPACT_ATOMS: atom_id res chain seq x y z
N MET A 1 1.80 25.32 -0.47
CA MET A 1 2.20 23.91 -0.61
C MET A 1 2.78 23.72 -2.01
N SER A 2 4.07 23.41 -2.04
CA SER A 2 5.01 23.37 -3.17
C SER A 2 4.58 22.52 -4.37
N LEU A 3 4.51 23.15 -5.54
CA LEU A 3 4.77 22.51 -6.83
C LEU A 3 6.08 23.10 -7.37
N LEU A 4 6.87 22.28 -8.07
CA LEU A 4 8.15 22.58 -8.72
C LEU A 4 9.42 22.52 -7.87
N ALA A 5 9.93 21.30 -7.72
CA ALA A 5 11.37 21.05 -7.58
C ALA A 5 11.81 20.01 -8.63
N ILE A 6 11.65 20.35 -9.91
CA ILE A 6 12.42 19.71 -10.98
C ILE A 6 13.39 20.77 -11.47
N THR A 7 14.64 20.63 -11.05
CA THR A 7 15.76 21.42 -11.55
C THR A 7 15.86 21.27 -13.07
N PRO A 8 15.89 22.34 -13.87
CA PRO A 8 16.27 22.22 -15.27
C PRO A 8 17.79 22.01 -15.29
N ARG A 9 18.24 20.76 -15.28
CA ARG A 9 19.61 20.46 -15.72
C ARG A 9 19.72 20.99 -17.15
N LEU A 10 20.57 22.00 -17.36
CA LEU A 10 20.91 22.55 -18.67
C LEU A 10 21.36 21.40 -19.58
N VAL A 11 20.45 20.89 -20.40
CA VAL A 11 20.78 19.91 -21.42
C VAL A 11 21.58 20.67 -22.47
N SER A 12 22.90 20.48 -22.48
CA SER A 12 23.79 21.08 -23.48
C SER A 12 23.25 20.81 -24.88
N GLN A 13 23.31 21.81 -25.77
CA GLN A 13 22.92 21.66 -27.18
C GLN A 13 23.62 20.46 -27.83
N LYS A 14 24.86 20.15 -27.42
CA LYS A 14 25.62 18.97 -27.86
C LYS A 14 24.95 17.63 -27.49
N CYS A 15 24.22 17.60 -26.38
CA CYS A 15 23.47 16.43 -25.93
C CYS A 15 22.19 16.25 -26.78
N ILE A 16 21.47 17.34 -27.06
CA ILE A 16 20.26 17.33 -27.91
C ILE A 16 20.62 16.91 -29.34
N THR A 17 21.68 17.46 -29.92
CA THR A 17 22.13 17.10 -31.28
C THR A 17 22.56 15.64 -31.34
N ARG A 18 23.22 15.11 -30.30
CA ARG A 18 23.60 13.69 -30.22
C ARG A 18 22.38 12.78 -30.13
N ILE A 19 21.37 13.16 -29.33
CA ILE A 19 20.10 12.41 -29.24
C ILE A 19 19.37 12.41 -30.58
N MET A 20 19.29 13.55 -31.26
CA MET A 20 18.68 13.66 -32.58
C MET A 20 19.45 12.86 -33.64
N ALA A 21 20.78 12.91 -33.63
CA ALA A 21 21.63 12.14 -34.54
C ALA A 21 21.45 10.63 -34.35
N ILE A 22 21.41 10.14 -33.09
CA ILE A 22 21.15 8.73 -32.78
C ILE A 22 19.74 8.32 -33.26
N ARG A 23 18.73 9.17 -33.06
CA ARG A 23 17.36 8.90 -33.53
C ARG A 23 17.28 8.84 -35.05
N CYS A 24 17.93 9.76 -35.75
CA CYS A 24 17.97 9.76 -37.21
C CYS A 24 18.74 8.56 -37.76
N ALA A 25 19.83 8.14 -37.12
CA ALA A 25 20.60 6.95 -37.50
C ALA A 25 19.84 5.64 -37.25
N SER A 26 18.94 5.60 -36.25
CA SER A 26 18.20 4.38 -35.89
C SER A 26 17.07 3.98 -36.85
N LYS A 27 16.64 4.86 -37.76
CA LYS A 27 15.50 4.59 -38.66
C LYS A 27 15.75 3.54 -39.75
N GLY A 28 16.99 3.06 -39.92
CA GLY A 28 17.37 2.16 -41.03
C GLY A 28 18.11 0.87 -40.62
N LEU A 29 18.32 0.61 -39.33
CA LEU A 29 19.03 -0.60 -38.88
C LEU A 29 18.13 -1.83 -38.95
N LYS A 30 17.94 -2.38 -40.14
CA LYS A 30 17.56 -3.79 -40.29
C LYS A 30 18.83 -4.63 -40.14
N LEU A 31 18.90 -5.43 -39.08
CA LEU A 31 19.94 -6.45 -38.96
C LEU A 31 19.69 -7.53 -40.02
N GLU A 32 20.30 -7.39 -41.19
CA GLU A 32 20.27 -8.41 -42.26
C GLU A 32 21.28 -9.54 -41.98
N GLY A 33 21.25 -10.09 -40.77
CA GLY A 33 22.00 -11.30 -40.44
C GLY A 33 21.16 -12.53 -40.76
N LYS A 34 21.62 -13.40 -41.67
CA LYS A 34 21.03 -14.74 -41.82
C LYS A 34 21.15 -15.48 -40.49
N GLN A 35 20.04 -15.94 -39.93
CA GLN A 35 20.03 -16.74 -38.71
C GLN A 35 20.85 -18.01 -38.96
N SER A 36 21.80 -18.32 -38.07
CA SER A 36 22.66 -19.50 -38.19
C SER A 36 21.92 -20.82 -37.97
N LEU A 37 20.69 -20.76 -37.45
CA LEU A 37 19.81 -21.91 -37.22
C LEU A 37 18.51 -21.69 -38.00
N THR A 38 18.43 -22.28 -39.19
CA THR A 38 17.19 -22.35 -39.97
C THR A 38 16.59 -23.74 -39.79
N VAL A 39 15.38 -23.82 -39.26
CA VAL A 39 14.62 -25.08 -39.22
C VAL A 39 14.15 -25.39 -40.63
N ASP A 40 14.35 -26.63 -41.08
CA ASP A 40 13.96 -27.08 -42.41
C ASP A 40 12.42 -27.00 -42.53
N PRO A 41 11.84 -26.25 -43.50
CA PRO A 41 10.40 -26.02 -43.57
C PRO A 41 9.57 -27.29 -43.82
N SER A 42 10.23 -28.39 -44.20
CA SER A 42 9.67 -29.71 -44.46
C SER A 42 9.34 -30.50 -43.20
N VAL A 43 9.96 -30.16 -42.05
CA VAL A 43 9.75 -30.88 -40.79
C VAL A 43 8.72 -30.13 -39.95
N GLN A 44 7.51 -30.68 -39.88
CA GLN A 44 6.41 -30.12 -39.09
C GLN A 44 6.64 -30.37 -37.59
N GLY A 45 7.58 -29.62 -37.00
CA GLY A 45 7.87 -29.63 -35.56
C GLY A 45 6.99 -28.62 -34.80
N PHE A 46 6.66 -28.95 -33.54
CA PHE A 46 5.91 -28.06 -32.63
C PHE A 46 6.72 -26.84 -32.15
N PHE A 47 8.04 -26.82 -32.38
CA PHE A 47 8.92 -25.74 -31.95
C PHE A 47 9.20 -24.76 -33.09
N LYS A 48 8.32 -23.76 -33.25
CA LYS A 48 8.66 -22.54 -33.97
C LYS A 48 9.55 -21.67 -33.08
N TYR A 49 10.87 -21.81 -33.22
CA TYR A 49 11.83 -20.91 -32.56
C TYR A 49 11.89 -19.57 -33.31
N GLU A 50 10.87 -18.74 -33.15
CA GLU A 50 10.92 -17.35 -33.56
C GLU A 50 11.46 -16.52 -32.39
N ARG A 51 12.50 -15.72 -32.65
CA ARG A 51 13.08 -14.83 -31.63
C ARG A 51 12.10 -13.66 -31.40
N ASP A 52 11.73 -13.45 -30.15
CA ASP A 52 11.06 -12.22 -29.72
C ASP A 52 12.00 -11.03 -29.97
N ILE A 53 11.68 -10.17 -30.95
CA ILE A 53 12.62 -9.15 -31.46
C ILE A 53 12.72 -7.95 -30.53
N SER A 54 11.59 -7.39 -30.10
CA SER A 54 11.55 -6.22 -29.22
C SER A 54 10.16 -6.01 -28.61
N ARG A 55 10.02 -5.18 -27.58
CA ARG A 55 8.72 -4.80 -26.98
C ARG A 55 7.92 -3.80 -27.83
N ASP A 56 8.44 -3.39 -28.98
CA ASP A 56 7.74 -2.49 -29.89
C ASP A 56 6.65 -3.26 -30.66
N LYS A 57 5.42 -2.73 -30.63
CA LYS A 57 4.23 -3.34 -31.23
C LYS A 57 4.25 -3.35 -32.76
N ARG A 58 5.22 -2.65 -33.37
CA ARG A 58 5.39 -2.57 -34.83
C ARG A 58 6.01 -3.84 -35.43
N TYR A 59 6.59 -4.70 -34.61
CA TYR A 59 7.14 -5.97 -35.07
C TYR A 59 6.08 -7.06 -35.12
N ILE A 60 6.27 -8.03 -36.03
CA ILE A 60 5.36 -9.16 -36.25
C ILE A 60 5.25 -10.03 -34.97
N ASN A 61 6.38 -10.23 -34.26
CA ASN A 61 6.43 -10.93 -32.99
C ASN A 61 7.04 -10.03 -31.89
N PRO A 62 6.22 -9.22 -31.22
CA PRO A 62 6.67 -8.41 -30.10
C PRO A 62 6.99 -9.30 -28.90
N GLN A 63 8.01 -8.92 -28.13
CA GLN A 63 8.41 -9.63 -26.92
C GLN A 63 7.23 -9.77 -25.96
N LYS A 64 6.96 -11.01 -25.54
CA LYS A 64 5.89 -11.29 -24.58
C LYS A 64 6.08 -10.40 -23.37
N LEU A 65 5.03 -9.68 -22.96
CA LEU A 65 5.07 -8.90 -21.72
C LEU A 65 5.47 -9.85 -20.59
N GLY A 66 6.57 -9.53 -19.90
CA GLY A 66 7.03 -10.30 -18.75
C GLY A 66 5.93 -10.39 -17.68
N ASP A 67 6.06 -11.38 -16.81
CA ASP A 67 5.10 -11.59 -15.73
C ASP A 67 5.38 -10.60 -14.61
N THR A 68 4.59 -9.52 -14.58
CA THR A 68 4.50 -8.69 -13.39
C THR A 68 3.65 -9.41 -12.34
N PRO A 69 3.91 -9.24 -11.03
CA PRO A 69 3.09 -9.86 -9.98
C PRO A 69 1.59 -9.60 -10.17
N MET A 70 1.23 -8.37 -10.58
CA MET A 70 -0.16 -8.01 -10.88
C MET A 70 -0.74 -8.78 -12.06
N ARG A 71 0.05 -9.02 -13.12
CA ARG A 71 -0.38 -9.77 -14.30
C ARG A 71 -0.45 -11.26 -14.01
N PHE A 72 0.42 -11.79 -13.16
CA PHE A 72 0.36 -13.17 -12.67
C PHE A 72 -0.91 -13.40 -11.85
N LEU A 73 -1.19 -12.52 -10.88
CA LEU A 73 -2.31 -12.67 -9.95
C LEU A 73 -3.68 -12.47 -10.61
N VAL A 74 -3.81 -11.54 -11.57
CA VAL A 74 -5.13 -11.12 -12.08
C VAL A 74 -5.45 -11.64 -13.48
N ARG A 75 -4.46 -11.91 -14.36
CA ARG A 75 -4.72 -12.19 -15.79
C ARG A 75 -5.44 -13.52 -16.05
N LYS A 76 -5.28 -14.52 -15.18
CA LYS A 76 -5.83 -15.88 -15.35
C LYS A 76 -6.73 -16.32 -14.19
N LEU A 77 -7.41 -15.38 -13.53
CA LEU A 77 -8.36 -15.67 -12.45
C LEU A 77 -9.44 -16.70 -12.83
N GLY A 78 -9.87 -16.77 -14.09
CA GLY A 78 -10.86 -17.76 -14.54
C GLY A 78 -10.32 -19.17 -14.83
N HIS A 79 -9.01 -19.38 -14.80
CA HIS A 79 -8.39 -20.69 -15.14
C HIS A 79 -7.46 -21.22 -14.03
N ALA A 80 -6.92 -20.32 -13.20
CA ALA A 80 -6.05 -20.66 -12.07
C ALA A 80 -6.87 -20.69 -10.76
N TYR A 81 -7.65 -21.75 -10.55
CA TYR A 81 -8.48 -21.93 -9.36
C TYR A 81 -7.67 -22.05 -8.06
N GLU A 82 -6.41 -22.45 -8.16
CA GLU A 82 -5.46 -22.53 -7.04
C GLU A 82 -5.21 -21.18 -6.36
N LEU A 83 -5.51 -20.06 -7.05
CA LEU A 83 -5.34 -18.72 -6.50
C LEU A 83 -6.54 -18.27 -5.64
N TYR A 84 -7.72 -18.89 -5.76
CA TYR A 84 -8.91 -18.46 -5.02
C TYR A 84 -8.76 -18.55 -3.49
N PRO A 85 -8.17 -19.62 -2.92
CA PRO A 85 -7.90 -19.67 -1.50
C PRO A 85 -7.00 -18.53 -1.01
N ILE A 86 -6.01 -18.13 -1.82
CA ILE A 86 -5.10 -17.02 -1.49
C ILE A 86 -5.86 -15.69 -1.49
N PHE A 87 -6.72 -15.44 -2.48
CA PHE A 87 -7.56 -14.24 -2.52
C PHE A 87 -8.55 -14.19 -1.36
N PHE A 88 -9.20 -15.32 -1.05
CA PHE A 88 -10.11 -15.43 0.08
C PHE A 88 -9.39 -15.15 1.41
N LEU A 89 -8.23 -15.79 1.65
CA LEU A 89 -7.43 -15.58 2.85
C LEU A 89 -6.98 -14.11 2.98
N THR A 90 -6.57 -13.50 1.86
CA THR A 90 -6.20 -12.08 1.82
C THR A 90 -7.39 -11.17 2.16
N GLY A 91 -8.58 -11.50 1.65
CA GLY A 91 -9.82 -10.79 1.96
C GLY A 91 -10.19 -10.89 3.44
N VAL A 92 -10.17 -12.10 4.01
CA VAL A 92 -10.42 -12.33 5.44
C VAL A 92 -9.40 -11.56 6.30
N TRP A 93 -8.13 -11.62 5.94
CA TRP A 93 -7.08 -10.87 6.62
C TRP A 93 -7.34 -9.36 6.58
N PHE A 94 -7.72 -8.82 5.43
CA PHE A 94 -8.00 -7.39 5.29
C PHE A 94 -9.21 -6.95 6.13
N ILE A 95 -10.26 -7.77 6.18
CA ILE A 95 -11.42 -7.52 7.05
C ILE A 95 -11.01 -7.51 8.52
N MET A 96 -10.22 -8.51 8.95
CA MET A 96 -9.69 -8.57 10.31
C MET A 96 -8.79 -7.38 10.64
N PHE A 97 -7.98 -6.93 9.68
CA PHE A 97 -7.14 -5.74 9.82
C PHE A 97 -7.97 -4.48 10.00
N CYS A 98 -9.01 -4.26 9.18
CA CYS A 98 -9.94 -3.15 9.34
C CYS A 98 -10.66 -3.20 10.70
N TYR A 99 -11.07 -4.38 11.13
CA TYR A 99 -11.70 -4.57 12.45
C TYR A 99 -10.75 -4.20 13.59
N VAL A 100 -9.50 -4.66 13.56
CA VAL A 100 -8.49 -4.30 14.58
C VAL A 100 -8.21 -2.81 14.61
N ILE A 101 -8.14 -2.15 13.45
CA ILE A 101 -7.99 -0.69 13.37
C ILE A 101 -9.18 0.02 14.00
N TYR A 102 -10.39 -0.37 13.61
CA TYR A 102 -11.62 0.20 14.16
C TYR A 102 -11.67 0.07 15.69
N TYR A 103 -11.41 -1.15 16.18
CA TYR A 103 -11.36 -1.43 17.61
C TYR A 103 -10.27 -0.66 18.35
N SER A 104 -9.11 -0.45 17.71
CA SER A 104 -8.03 0.35 18.28
C SER A 104 -8.48 1.79 18.50
N PHE A 105 -9.21 2.40 17.56
CA PHE A 105 -9.73 3.76 17.70
C PHE A 105 -10.80 3.94 18.78
N GLU A 106 -11.42 2.86 19.26
CA GLU A 106 -12.32 2.95 20.40
C GLU A 106 -11.59 3.17 21.73
N LYS A 107 -10.29 2.83 21.81
CA LYS A 107 -9.48 3.00 23.03
C LYS A 107 -9.31 4.48 23.38
N MET A 108 -9.46 4.79 24.67
CA MET A 108 -9.36 6.15 25.20
C MET A 108 -7.96 6.80 25.07
N GLU A 109 -6.93 5.99 24.80
CA GLU A 109 -5.55 6.44 24.68
C GLU A 109 -5.26 7.12 23.33
N ILE A 110 -6.07 6.85 22.29
CA ILE A 110 -5.75 7.29 20.95
C ILE A 110 -6.15 8.75 20.75
N TRP A 111 -5.13 9.61 20.69
CA TRP A 111 -5.28 11.04 20.44
C TRP A 111 -5.22 11.36 18.94
N LEU A 112 -6.36 11.16 18.27
CA LEU A 112 -6.46 11.37 16.82
C LEU A 112 -6.50 12.86 16.43
N ASP A 113 -7.18 13.68 17.23
CA ASP A 113 -7.35 15.11 17.01
C ASP A 113 -6.64 15.93 18.09
N ARG A 114 -5.46 16.46 17.75
CA ARG A 114 -4.61 17.29 18.62
C ARG A 114 -4.97 18.78 18.60
N SER A 115 -6.06 19.17 17.93
CA SER A 115 -6.52 20.57 17.94
C SER A 115 -7.06 21.02 19.30
N LYS A 116 -7.47 20.06 20.15
CA LYS A 116 -7.99 20.31 21.50
C LYS A 116 -6.85 20.38 22.50
N SER A 117 -6.92 21.34 23.43
CA SER A 117 -5.92 21.50 24.50
C SER A 117 -5.95 20.37 25.51
N THR A 118 -7.10 19.72 25.70
CA THR A 118 -7.28 18.63 26.66
C THR A 118 -7.06 17.27 26.01
N ALA A 119 -6.24 16.46 26.67
CA ALA A 119 -5.92 15.10 26.23
C ALA A 119 -7.19 14.20 26.27
N PRO A 120 -7.26 13.14 25.46
CA PRO A 120 -8.42 12.25 25.43
C PRO A 120 -8.59 11.41 26.70
N TRP A 121 -7.52 11.19 27.48
CA TRP A 121 -7.55 10.54 28.81
C TRP A 121 -7.72 11.54 29.97
N ASP A 122 -7.92 12.82 29.66
CA ASP A 122 -8.17 13.85 30.67
C ASP A 122 -9.44 13.53 31.46
N TRP A 123 -9.32 13.45 32.80
CA TRP A 123 -10.38 13.06 33.71
C TRP A 123 -11.71 13.77 33.45
N GLU A 124 -11.67 15.09 33.24
CA GLU A 124 -12.87 15.90 33.01
C GLU A 124 -13.64 15.47 31.76
N ARG A 125 -12.94 14.94 30.77
CA ARG A 125 -13.51 14.45 29.52
C ARG A 125 -14.01 13.01 29.63
N ILE A 126 -13.32 12.17 30.40
CA ILE A 126 -13.60 10.72 30.46
C ILE A 126 -14.50 10.31 31.61
N ARG A 127 -14.70 11.14 32.64
CA ARG A 127 -15.45 10.82 33.87
C ARG A 127 -16.76 10.06 33.61
N ASN A 128 -17.52 10.48 32.60
CA ASN A 128 -18.84 9.89 32.31
C ASN A 128 -18.80 8.63 31.41
N ASN A 129 -17.64 8.32 30.83
CA ASN A 129 -17.52 7.34 29.76
C ASN A 129 -16.34 6.36 29.92
N TYR A 130 -15.43 6.53 30.88
CA TYR A 130 -14.21 5.71 31.01
C TYR A 130 -14.53 4.21 31.14
N TRP A 131 -15.53 3.85 31.94
CA TRP A 131 -15.96 2.46 32.16
C TRP A 131 -16.69 1.85 30.95
N LYS A 132 -17.22 2.68 30.04
CA LYS A 132 -17.89 2.21 28.82
C LYS A 132 -16.90 1.85 27.71
N LYS A 133 -15.65 2.31 27.83
CA LYS A 133 -14.63 2.12 26.81
C LYS A 133 -14.01 0.73 26.90
N PRO A 134 -13.76 0.08 25.76
CA PRO A 134 -13.11 -1.22 25.77
C PRO A 134 -11.65 -1.12 26.21
N THR A 135 -11.26 -1.95 27.18
CA THR A 135 -9.88 -2.15 27.64
C THR A 135 -9.28 -3.42 27.01
N LEU A 136 -9.99 -4.55 27.13
CA LEU A 136 -9.60 -5.84 26.56
C LEU A 136 -10.48 -6.21 25.37
N LEU A 137 -9.88 -6.84 24.35
CA LEU A 137 -10.60 -7.39 23.20
C LEU A 137 -11.61 -8.47 23.62
N PHE A 138 -11.22 -9.29 24.60
CA PHE A 138 -12.04 -10.36 25.14
C PHE A 138 -12.26 -10.12 26.63
N ASP A 139 -13.44 -9.60 26.96
CA ASP A 139 -13.93 -9.54 28.35
C ASP A 139 -15.36 -10.07 28.35
N THR A 140 -15.48 -11.40 28.46
CA THR A 140 -16.79 -12.08 28.43
C THR A 140 -17.62 -11.83 29.68
N GLN A 141 -16.96 -11.48 30.80
CA GLN A 141 -17.59 -11.29 32.10
C GLN A 141 -17.76 -9.80 32.46
N GLY A 142 -17.16 -8.88 31.69
CA GLY A 142 -17.27 -7.44 31.90
C GLY A 142 -16.56 -6.93 33.15
N VAL A 143 -15.68 -7.74 33.74
CA VAL A 143 -15.02 -7.44 35.03
C VAL A 143 -14.15 -6.19 34.92
N THR A 144 -13.56 -5.94 33.75
CA THR A 144 -12.65 -4.80 33.57
C THR A 144 -13.36 -3.47 33.38
N ARG A 145 -14.68 -3.48 33.22
CA ARG A 145 -15.53 -2.29 32.98
C ARG A 145 -16.37 -1.91 34.19
N GLN A 146 -16.06 -2.47 35.35
CA GLN A 146 -16.78 -2.16 36.57
C GLN A 146 -16.52 -0.70 36.97
N ARG A 147 -17.61 0.01 37.25
CA ARG A 147 -17.56 1.39 37.73
C ARG A 147 -17.10 1.43 39.18
N LEU A 148 -16.15 2.30 39.49
CA LEU A 148 -15.57 2.45 40.83
C LEU A 148 -15.83 3.88 41.34
N GLU A 149 -17.01 4.09 41.92
CA GLU A 149 -17.48 5.42 42.34
C GLU A 149 -16.56 6.07 43.39
N ILE A 150 -15.96 5.28 44.28
CA ILE A 150 -15.03 5.78 45.30
C ILE A 150 -13.78 6.39 44.65
N LEU A 151 -13.27 5.75 43.59
CA LEU A 151 -12.11 6.29 42.85
C LEU A 151 -12.50 7.52 42.04
N GLU A 152 -13.74 7.60 41.55
CA GLU A 152 -14.25 8.79 40.86
C GLU A 152 -14.23 10.03 41.78
N VAL A 153 -14.72 9.90 43.01
CA VAL A 153 -14.72 10.99 44.00
C VAL A 153 -13.29 11.41 44.33
N LEU A 154 -12.40 10.45 44.60
CA LEU A 154 -10.99 10.74 44.86
C LEU A 154 -10.33 11.49 43.70
N GLN A 155 -10.59 11.05 42.46
CA GLN A 155 -10.02 11.66 41.27
C GLN A 155 -10.56 13.09 41.06
N ASP A 156 -11.85 13.33 41.32
CA ASP A 156 -12.48 14.66 41.29
C ASP A 156 -11.78 15.61 42.29
N GLU A 157 -11.59 15.18 43.54
CA GLU A 157 -10.88 15.97 44.57
C GLU A 157 -9.43 16.25 44.19
N MET A 158 -8.73 15.28 43.59
CA MET A 158 -7.36 15.46 43.11
C MET A 158 -7.29 16.49 41.97
N VAL A 159 -8.26 16.51 41.06
CA VAL A 159 -8.32 17.51 39.98
C VAL A 159 -8.60 18.89 40.57
N GLU A 160 -9.53 19.00 41.52
CA GLU A 160 -9.85 20.26 42.19
C GLU A 160 -8.63 20.81 42.95
N ALA A 161 -7.93 19.96 43.70
CA ALA A 161 -6.70 20.32 44.40
C ALA A 161 -5.57 20.72 43.42
N ALA A 162 -5.44 20.04 42.28
CA ALA A 162 -4.45 20.37 41.26
C ALA A 162 -4.70 21.74 40.61
N LYS A 163 -5.96 22.09 40.37
CA LYS A 163 -6.39 23.41 39.90
C LYS A 163 -6.13 24.50 40.94
N ALA A 164 -6.45 24.23 42.20
CA ALA A 164 -6.17 25.15 43.31
C ALA A 164 -4.65 25.44 43.44
N ARG A 165 -3.80 24.47 43.10
CA ARG A 165 -2.34 24.61 43.06
C ARG A 165 -1.79 25.24 41.77
N GLY A 166 -2.62 25.45 40.74
CA GLY A 166 -2.19 25.96 39.43
C GLY A 166 -1.32 24.99 38.62
N THR A 167 -1.32 23.70 38.97
CA THR A 167 -0.54 22.66 38.27
C THR A 167 -1.24 22.08 37.05
N ARG A 168 -2.52 22.44 36.86
CA ARG A 168 -3.40 21.96 35.80
C ARG A 168 -4.38 23.06 35.39
#